data_AF-A0A843C278-F1
#
_entry.id   AF-A0A843C278-F1
#
_cell.length_a   1.000
_cell.length_b   1.000
_cell.length_c   1.000
_cell.angle_alpha   90.00
_cell.angle_beta   90.00
_cell.angle_gamma   90.00
#
_symmetry.space_group_name_H-M   'P 1'
#
loop_
_entity.id
_entity.type
_entity.pdbx_description
1 polymer ?
#
loop_
_entity_poly.entity_id
_entity_poly.type
_entity_poly.pdbx_seq_one_letter_code
_entity_poly.pdbx_strand_id
1 'polypeptide(L)'
;MFAAFAFAFLTGIGEKEKKEESTTRNQSSGKKGGKAKRSESTFDLQFILFALAIMIIAIIGLVQVGIESLIPLAVIVAIFFVWWYAANKKRSNVEKPLRKALAVLLIMVIVFYPFPLNAVAEPFPSASNLPLSATYAINTAERGIGAEENWYEALRWMRNNTPEPGVDYYGLYEVPPLNETTGKREDYNYPSSAYGVMSWWDYGHMITWIAHRIPNANPFQQGIGKPIGEGAPGASTFFILNDESEANNVADTLGVRYVISDFMMADIWNALYNKYGAMTVWAGDPQRYSSLSYYYHTMEARLHMFDGASANVDGTIIPALAHYRLVHEAPTFVLPMIIMDENTGAMYWRSFSADYNTTATQAQILHGHLFSVPAGAWLEDDLNAGMVPEMLKSAFNSTGLPLSEQSAVAKVSEGRWTIRDELNKNVFIINKEVETLNVYLYGVRTGQPNVKAWTPEYIQPVSFVKVFEYVKGARIEGTALNGSLIEISTDITTNHGRTFTYSLETTADGSYEFIVPYSTEGPIAGGTNFDVFATPYNLRAGHLDLGNGTMVWDMEKAVSVPEEAVMEGKTIRVDL
;
A
#
# COMPACT_ATOMS: atom_id res chain seq x y z
N MET A 1 35.17 10.96 1.90
CA MET A 1 36.42 10.35 2.39
C MET A 1 37.20 9.64 1.27
N PHE A 2 36.56 8.76 0.48
CA PHE A 2 37.20 8.03 -0.63
C PHE A 2 37.76 8.93 -1.76
N ALA A 3 37.02 9.97 -2.16
CA ALA A 3 37.47 10.93 -3.18
C ALA A 3 38.73 11.72 -2.77
N ALA A 4 38.87 12.03 -1.47
CA ALA A 4 40.06 12.70 -0.93
C ALA A 4 41.29 11.77 -0.94
N PHE A 5 41.08 10.48 -0.67
CA PHE A 5 42.14 9.46 -0.72
C PHE A 5 42.61 9.21 -2.16
N ALA A 6 41.68 9.13 -3.11
CA ALA A 6 41.98 9.01 -4.54
C ALA A 6 42.73 10.25 -5.08
N PHE A 7 42.35 11.46 -4.65
CA PHE A 7 43.03 12.70 -5.03
C PHE A 7 44.46 12.78 -4.47
N ALA A 8 44.68 12.40 -3.22
CA ALA A 8 46.00 12.38 -2.60
C ALA A 8 46.93 11.34 -3.26
N PHE A 9 46.40 10.16 -3.59
CA PHE A 9 47.15 9.10 -4.28
C PHE A 9 47.50 9.48 -5.74
N LEU A 10 46.60 10.16 -6.46
CA LEU A 10 46.81 10.57 -7.86
C LEU A 10 47.73 11.79 -8.04
N THR A 11 47.83 12.65 -7.02
CA THR A 11 48.62 13.90 -7.08
C THR A 11 50.02 13.77 -6.48
N GLY A 12 50.30 12.73 -5.70
CA GLY A 12 51.62 12.47 -5.11
C GLY A 12 52.08 13.52 -4.09
N ILE A 13 51.15 14.31 -3.54
CA ILE A 13 51.46 15.44 -2.65
C ILE A 13 52.02 14.99 -1.29
N GLY A 14 51.82 13.73 -0.90
CA GLY A 14 52.27 13.20 0.40
C GLY A 14 53.77 12.96 0.58
N GLU A 15 54.59 12.95 -0.48
CA GLU A 15 56.03 12.61 -0.37
C GLU A 15 56.98 13.82 -0.42
N LYS A 16 56.48 15.04 -0.66
CA LYS A 16 57.36 16.20 -0.90
C LYS A 16 57.92 16.88 0.35
N GLU A 17 57.54 16.48 1.56
CA GLU A 17 57.95 17.17 2.79
C GLU A 17 59.29 16.73 3.42
N LYS A 18 60.12 15.90 2.74
CA LYS A 18 61.34 15.36 3.38
C LYS A 18 62.70 15.64 2.75
N LYS A 19 62.81 16.57 1.79
CA LYS A 19 64.14 17.01 1.30
C LYS A 19 64.17 18.49 0.95
N GLU A 20 64.32 19.33 1.97
CA GLU A 20 64.93 20.65 1.83
C GLU A 20 65.66 21.02 3.12
N GLU A 21 66.91 20.55 3.24
CA GLU A 21 67.88 21.20 4.11
C GLU A 21 69.23 21.29 3.38
N SER A 22 69.77 22.50 3.37
CA SER A 22 71.02 22.96 2.78
C SER A 22 71.06 23.05 1.24
N THR A 23 71.05 24.27 0.71
CA THR A 23 72.30 24.93 0.27
C THR A 23 72.05 26.34 -0.25
N THR A 24 72.86 27.26 0.25
CA THR A 24 72.98 28.66 -0.15
C THR A 24 73.86 28.81 -1.41
N ARG A 25 73.54 29.85 -2.18
CA ARG A 25 74.39 30.69 -3.05
C ARG A 25 74.83 30.20 -4.46
N ASN A 26 74.35 31.01 -5.40
CA ASN A 26 75.07 31.72 -6.48
C ASN A 26 75.46 31.04 -7.80
N GLN A 27 74.96 31.73 -8.85
CA GLN A 27 75.64 32.22 -10.06
C GLN A 27 75.72 31.37 -11.35
N SER A 28 75.14 32.00 -12.38
CA SER A 28 75.66 32.21 -13.74
C SER A 28 75.74 31.04 -14.75
N SER A 29 74.99 31.27 -15.84
CA SER A 29 75.31 31.13 -17.28
C SER A 29 76.15 29.94 -17.78
N GLY A 30 75.65 29.25 -18.81
CA GLY A 30 76.47 28.30 -19.58
C GLY A 30 75.71 27.42 -20.58
N LYS A 31 76.08 27.55 -21.85
CA LYS A 31 75.59 26.89 -23.07
C LYS A 31 75.81 25.36 -23.13
N LYS A 32 75.00 24.73 -24.02
CA LYS A 32 75.24 23.52 -24.87
C LYS A 32 74.96 22.11 -24.32
N GLY A 33 73.94 21.47 -24.93
CA GLY A 33 74.06 20.22 -25.70
C GLY A 33 74.39 18.91 -24.96
N GLY A 34 73.38 18.05 -24.78
CA GLY A 34 73.54 16.64 -24.41
C GLY A 34 72.32 15.81 -24.82
N LYS A 35 72.57 14.70 -25.54
CA LYS A 35 71.55 13.76 -26.07
C LYS A 35 70.61 13.23 -24.97
N ALA A 36 69.31 13.15 -25.29
CA ALA A 36 68.30 12.57 -24.41
C ALA A 36 68.53 11.07 -24.19
N LYS A 37 68.71 10.69 -22.92
CA LYS A 37 68.64 9.29 -22.44
C LYS A 37 67.24 8.75 -22.71
N ARG A 38 67.14 7.61 -23.41
CA ARG A 38 65.90 6.85 -23.62
C ARG A 38 65.47 6.34 -22.24
N SER A 39 64.39 6.88 -21.67
CA SER A 39 63.87 6.38 -20.40
C SER A 39 63.15 5.05 -20.65
N GLU A 40 63.55 4.01 -19.92
CA GLU A 40 62.82 2.75 -19.86
C GLU A 40 61.38 3.02 -19.42
N SER A 41 60.41 2.46 -20.15
CA SER A 41 59.00 2.54 -19.80
C SER A 41 58.70 1.55 -18.70
N THR A 42 58.58 2.02 -17.46
CA THR A 42 58.06 1.21 -16.37
C THR A 42 56.56 1.04 -16.54
N PHE A 43 56.14 -0.20 -16.74
CA PHE A 43 54.75 -0.63 -16.87
C PHE A 43 53.97 -0.26 -15.59
N ASP A 44 52.96 0.59 -15.67
CA ASP A 44 52.27 1.13 -14.49
C ASP A 44 51.14 0.20 -14.01
N LEU A 45 51.56 -0.93 -13.42
CA LEU A 45 50.67 -2.00 -12.93
C LEU A 45 49.69 -1.48 -11.87
N GLN A 46 50.07 -0.47 -11.09
CA GLN A 46 49.22 0.13 -10.05
C GLN A 46 48.01 0.84 -10.65
N PHE A 47 48.17 1.54 -11.78
CA PHE A 47 47.06 2.17 -12.49
C PHE A 47 46.08 1.13 -13.06
N ILE A 48 46.59 0.03 -13.62
CA ILE A 48 45.76 -1.05 -14.18
C ILE A 48 44.96 -1.75 -13.08
N LEU A 49 45.60 -2.06 -11.95
CA LEU A 49 44.94 -2.66 -10.80
C LEU A 49 43.87 -1.73 -10.20
N PHE A 50 44.14 -0.43 -10.14
CA PHE A 50 43.17 0.56 -9.67
C PHE A 50 41.95 0.67 -10.61
N ALA A 51 42.17 0.67 -11.93
CA ALA A 51 41.10 0.68 -12.92
C ALA A 51 40.24 -0.60 -12.86
N LEU A 52 40.88 -1.78 -12.71
CA LEU A 52 40.19 -3.05 -12.51
C LEU A 52 39.37 -3.09 -11.22
N ALA A 53 39.92 -2.57 -10.11
CA ALA A 53 39.20 -2.49 -8.84
C ALA A 53 37.95 -1.61 -8.94
N ILE A 54 38.04 -0.46 -9.62
CA ILE A 54 36.87 0.40 -9.86
C ILE A 54 35.84 -0.31 -10.75
N MET A 55 36.27 -1.03 -11.78
CA MET A 55 35.34 -1.82 -12.62
C MET A 55 34.63 -2.91 -11.82
N ILE A 56 35.34 -3.64 -10.96
CA ILE A 56 34.75 -4.68 -10.11
C ILE A 56 33.73 -4.07 -9.14
N ILE A 57 34.07 -2.95 -8.48
CA ILE A 57 33.16 -2.26 -7.56
C ILE A 57 31.92 -1.73 -8.31
N ALA A 58 32.08 -1.22 -9.53
CA ALA A 58 30.98 -0.76 -10.36
C ALA A 58 30.04 -1.91 -10.76
N ILE A 59 30.60 -3.05 -11.15
CA ILE A 59 29.83 -4.26 -11.49
C ILE A 59 29.08 -4.77 -10.26
N ILE A 60 29.74 -4.86 -9.11
CA ILE A 60 29.10 -5.29 -7.86
C ILE A 60 27.99 -4.31 -7.47
N GLY A 61 28.23 -3.00 -7.55
CA GLY A 61 27.22 -1.98 -7.26
C GLY A 61 26.01 -2.03 -8.20
N LEU A 62 26.23 -2.23 -9.51
CA LEU A 62 25.15 -2.41 -10.49
C LEU A 62 24.34 -3.70 -10.22
N VAL A 63 25.03 -4.80 -9.88
CA VAL A 63 24.41 -6.11 -9.61
C VAL A 63 23.63 -6.10 -8.30
N GLN A 64 24.10 -5.38 -7.27
CA GLN A 64 23.49 -5.40 -5.94
C GLN A 64 22.43 -4.32 -5.70
N VAL A 65 22.53 -3.14 -6.35
CA VAL A 65 21.73 -1.96 -5.97
C VAL A 65 20.85 -1.41 -7.10
N GLY A 66 21.11 -1.76 -8.37
CA GLY A 66 20.33 -1.24 -9.50
C GLY A 66 20.56 0.26 -9.81
N ILE A 67 19.75 0.83 -10.71
CA ILE A 67 19.90 2.20 -11.27
C ILE A 67 19.43 3.32 -10.33
N GLU A 68 18.79 3.03 -9.20
CA GLU A 68 18.22 4.06 -8.32
C GLU A 68 19.25 4.99 -7.64
N SER A 69 20.54 4.72 -7.78
CA SER A 69 21.59 5.61 -7.29
C SER A 69 22.27 6.38 -8.43
N LEU A 70 22.68 7.62 -8.17
CA LEU A 70 23.58 8.41 -9.03
C LEU A 70 24.98 7.76 -9.20
N ILE A 71 25.24 6.60 -8.59
CA ILE A 71 26.54 5.95 -8.51
C ILE A 71 27.02 5.43 -9.87
N PRO A 72 26.22 4.74 -10.72
CA PRO A 72 26.65 4.34 -12.05
C PRO A 72 26.99 5.56 -12.92
N LEU A 73 26.21 6.64 -12.85
CA LEU A 73 26.50 7.88 -13.56
C LEU A 73 27.78 8.55 -13.03
N ALA A 74 27.98 8.61 -11.72
CA ALA A 74 29.19 9.15 -11.11
C ALA A 74 30.44 8.32 -11.44
N VAL A 75 30.31 6.99 -11.55
CA VAL A 75 31.37 6.10 -11.99
C VAL A 75 31.68 6.29 -13.48
N ILE A 76 30.66 6.44 -14.33
CA ILE A 76 30.82 6.77 -15.75
C ILE A 76 31.54 8.12 -15.92
N VAL A 77 31.15 9.13 -15.14
CA VAL A 77 31.79 10.45 -15.12
C VAL A 77 33.23 10.35 -14.60
N ALA A 78 33.49 9.59 -13.55
CA ALA A 78 34.84 9.38 -13.02
C ALA A 78 35.74 8.65 -14.02
N ILE A 79 35.21 7.63 -14.71
CA ILE A 79 35.87 6.93 -15.82
C ILE A 79 36.19 7.90 -16.96
N PHE A 80 35.25 8.77 -17.32
CA PHE A 80 35.47 9.81 -18.34
C PHE A 80 36.56 10.80 -17.94
N PHE A 81 36.61 11.22 -16.67
CA PHE A 81 37.68 12.08 -16.14
C PHE A 81 39.03 11.37 -16.10
N VAL A 82 39.07 10.08 -15.73
CA VAL A 82 40.29 9.25 -15.79
C VAL A 82 40.76 9.08 -17.24
N TRP A 83 39.84 8.88 -18.18
CA TRP A 83 40.12 8.81 -19.61
C TRP A 83 40.66 10.14 -20.16
N TRP A 84 40.01 11.26 -19.83
CA TRP A 84 40.43 12.62 -20.23
C TRP A 84 41.81 12.96 -19.67
N TYR A 85 42.06 12.65 -18.41
CA TYR A 85 43.35 12.86 -17.76
C TYR A 85 44.45 11.96 -18.37
N ALA A 86 44.15 10.71 -18.69
CA ALA A 86 45.07 9.76 -19.32
C ALA A 86 45.37 10.09 -20.80
N ALA A 87 44.41 10.68 -21.53
CA ALA A 87 44.57 11.08 -22.92
C ALA A 87 45.48 12.30 -23.12
N ASN A 88 45.53 13.20 -22.12
CA ASN A 88 46.22 14.49 -22.22
C ASN A 88 47.68 14.50 -21.70
N LYS A 89 48.17 13.43 -21.06
CA LYS A 89 49.58 13.34 -20.59
C LYS A 89 50.50 12.74 -21.67
N LYS A 90 51.59 13.44 -22.03
CA LYS A 90 52.63 12.98 -22.97
C LYS A 90 53.48 11.83 -22.35
N ARG A 91 53.10 10.57 -22.57
CA ARG A 91 53.95 9.37 -22.36
C ARG A 91 53.75 8.32 -23.47
N SER A 92 54.60 7.29 -23.49
CA SER A 92 55.09 6.53 -24.67
C SER A 92 54.04 6.05 -25.70
N ASN A 93 54.45 6.01 -26.98
CA ASN A 93 53.59 5.71 -28.14
C ASN A 93 52.93 4.32 -28.14
N VAL A 94 53.38 3.38 -27.31
CA VAL A 94 52.87 2.00 -27.26
C VAL A 94 51.60 1.87 -26.38
N GLU A 95 51.39 2.79 -25.42
CA GLU A 95 50.25 2.72 -24.49
C GLU A 95 48.95 3.33 -25.04
N LYS A 96 49.04 4.18 -26.07
CA LYS A 96 47.89 4.84 -26.70
C LYS A 96 46.85 3.87 -27.32
N PRO A 97 47.23 2.85 -28.11
CA PRO A 97 46.25 1.94 -28.73
C PRO A 97 45.55 1.05 -27.70
N LEU A 98 46.28 0.51 -26.71
CA LEU A 98 45.71 -0.33 -25.66
C LEU A 98 44.68 0.43 -24.81
N ARG A 99 44.96 1.70 -24.46
CA ARG A 99 44.03 2.55 -23.71
C ARG A 99 42.79 2.91 -24.50
N LYS A 100 42.93 3.18 -25.81
CA LYS A 100 41.78 3.39 -26.69
C LYS A 100 40.93 2.13 -26.80
N ALA A 101 41.55 0.96 -26.94
CA ALA A 101 40.85 -0.33 -26.98
C ALA A 101 40.09 -0.60 -25.68
N LEU A 102 40.72 -0.39 -24.52
CA LEU A 102 40.07 -0.54 -23.21
C LEU A 102 38.93 0.47 -23.01
N ALA A 103 39.08 1.72 -23.44
CA ALA A 103 38.01 2.72 -23.36
C ALA A 103 36.82 2.38 -24.27
N VAL A 104 37.08 1.92 -25.49
CA VAL A 104 36.03 1.44 -26.41
C VAL A 104 35.33 0.21 -25.84
N LEU A 105 36.08 -0.74 -25.29
CA LEU A 105 35.52 -1.93 -24.64
C LEU A 105 34.63 -1.54 -23.45
N LEU A 106 35.05 -0.56 -22.66
CA LEU A 106 34.29 -0.06 -21.51
C LEU A 106 33.00 0.66 -21.93
N ILE A 107 33.05 1.50 -22.98
CA ILE A 107 31.87 2.11 -23.58
C ILE A 107 30.92 1.03 -24.12
N MET A 108 31.45 0.02 -24.81
CA MET A 108 30.65 -1.12 -25.29
C MET A 108 30.01 -1.86 -24.12
N VAL A 109 30.73 -2.12 -23.03
CA VAL A 109 30.15 -2.74 -21.84
C VAL A 109 29.03 -1.87 -21.29
N ILE A 110 29.18 -0.56 -21.16
CA ILE A 110 28.12 0.32 -20.63
C ILE A 110 26.90 0.42 -21.56
N VAL A 111 27.14 0.57 -22.87
CA VAL A 111 26.08 0.75 -23.88
C VAL A 111 25.32 -0.55 -24.12
N PHE A 112 26.01 -1.68 -24.10
CA PHE A 112 25.39 -2.97 -24.37
C PHE A 112 25.01 -3.72 -23.09
N TYR A 113 25.47 -3.36 -21.89
CA TYR A 113 25.10 -4.09 -20.66
C TYR A 113 23.56 -4.23 -20.51
N PRO A 114 23.03 -5.45 -20.27
CA PRO A 114 23.74 -6.71 -19.97
C PRO A 114 24.14 -7.58 -21.18
N PHE A 115 24.00 -7.12 -22.42
CA PHE A 115 24.59 -7.74 -23.62
C PHE A 115 26.12 -7.52 -23.75
N PRO A 116 26.86 -8.50 -24.30
CA PRO A 116 26.42 -9.82 -24.74
C PRO A 116 26.47 -10.88 -23.61
N LEU A 117 26.72 -10.48 -22.37
CA LEU A 117 26.87 -11.41 -21.24
C LEU A 117 25.59 -12.25 -20.99
N ASN A 118 24.41 -11.74 -21.38
CA ASN A 118 23.15 -12.50 -21.33
C ASN A 118 22.84 -13.27 -22.64
N ALA A 119 23.57 -13.07 -23.74
CA ALA A 119 23.29 -13.69 -25.06
C ALA A 119 23.53 -15.21 -25.11
N VAL A 120 24.12 -15.78 -24.06
CA VAL A 120 24.41 -17.21 -23.89
C VAL A 120 23.38 -17.93 -23.00
N ALA A 121 22.36 -17.22 -22.50
CA ALA A 121 21.27 -17.82 -21.72
C ALA A 121 20.16 -18.30 -22.66
N GLU A 122 19.76 -19.56 -22.55
CA GLU A 122 18.53 -20.06 -23.18
C GLU A 122 17.41 -20.26 -22.14
N PRO A 123 16.19 -19.74 -22.38
CA PRO A 123 15.78 -18.91 -23.53
C PRO A 123 16.27 -17.45 -23.38
N PHE A 124 16.59 -16.81 -24.51
CA PHE A 124 17.07 -15.43 -24.57
C PHE A 124 15.92 -14.44 -24.88
N PRO A 125 15.80 -13.29 -24.18
CA PRO A 125 16.47 -12.96 -22.92
C PRO A 125 15.81 -13.69 -21.73
N SER A 126 16.61 -14.35 -20.88
CA SER A 126 16.05 -14.91 -19.64
C SER A 126 15.84 -13.79 -18.63
N ALA A 127 14.59 -13.56 -18.22
CA ALA A 127 14.24 -12.65 -17.13
C ALA A 127 14.90 -13.00 -15.79
N SER A 128 15.32 -14.27 -15.61
CA SER A 128 16.00 -14.73 -14.39
C SER A 128 17.43 -14.21 -14.24
N ASN A 129 18.07 -13.81 -15.34
CA ASN A 129 19.49 -13.43 -15.37
C ASN A 129 19.71 -11.95 -15.74
N LEU A 130 18.62 -11.19 -15.89
CA LEU A 130 18.67 -9.76 -16.12
C LEU A 130 18.84 -9.01 -14.78
N PRO A 131 19.69 -7.97 -14.72
CA PRO A 131 19.70 -7.06 -13.57
C PRO A 131 18.32 -6.40 -13.44
N LEU A 132 17.88 -6.14 -12.20
CA LEU A 132 16.54 -5.60 -11.91
C LEU A 132 16.18 -4.38 -12.78
N SER A 133 17.14 -3.49 -13.06
CA SER A 133 16.91 -2.33 -13.91
C SER A 133 16.55 -2.68 -15.36
N ALA A 134 17.14 -3.73 -15.92
CA ALA A 134 16.83 -4.21 -17.26
C ALA A 134 15.50 -4.99 -17.27
N THR A 135 15.26 -5.81 -16.24
CA THR A 135 13.96 -6.50 -16.06
C THR A 135 12.81 -5.51 -15.94
N TYR A 136 13.00 -4.42 -15.18
CA TYR A 136 12.01 -3.35 -15.04
C TYR A 136 11.79 -2.62 -16.37
N ALA A 137 12.86 -2.23 -17.07
CA ALA A 137 12.78 -1.56 -18.36
C ALA A 137 12.11 -2.44 -19.44
N ILE A 138 12.44 -3.73 -19.50
CA ILE A 138 11.83 -4.69 -20.42
C ILE A 138 10.35 -4.89 -20.08
N ASN A 139 10.00 -5.14 -18.82
CA ASN A 139 8.59 -5.24 -18.41
C ASN A 139 7.80 -3.98 -18.76
N THR A 140 8.39 -2.80 -18.56
CA THR A 140 7.75 -1.51 -18.91
C THR A 140 7.57 -1.38 -20.43
N ALA A 141 8.58 -1.78 -21.21
CA ALA A 141 8.52 -1.73 -22.66
C ALA A 141 7.53 -2.74 -23.26
N GLU A 142 7.43 -3.94 -22.69
CA GLU A 142 6.53 -5.01 -23.13
C GLU A 142 5.06 -4.73 -22.78
N ARG A 143 4.81 -4.16 -21.61
CA ARG A 143 3.44 -3.91 -21.11
C ARG A 143 2.90 -2.53 -21.50
N GLY A 144 3.78 -1.59 -21.86
CA GLY A 144 3.41 -0.20 -22.10
C GLY A 144 3.15 0.58 -20.82
N ILE A 145 2.74 1.83 -20.97
CA ILE A 145 2.36 2.75 -19.89
C ILE A 145 0.87 3.06 -20.08
N GLY A 146 0.03 2.75 -19.08
CA GLY A 146 -1.42 2.94 -19.17
C GLY A 146 -2.14 2.45 -17.92
N ALA A 147 -3.48 2.43 -17.98
CA ALA A 147 -4.30 1.81 -16.95
C ALA A 147 -3.91 0.32 -16.82
N GLU A 148 -3.55 -0.11 -15.61
CA GLU A 148 -3.37 -1.54 -15.35
C GLU A 148 -4.72 -2.27 -15.43
N GLU A 149 -4.71 -3.59 -15.59
CA GLU A 149 -5.90 -4.36 -15.97
C GLU A 149 -7.07 -4.20 -14.97
N ASN A 150 -6.81 -4.14 -13.66
CA ASN A 150 -7.89 -4.01 -12.66
C ASN A 150 -8.59 -2.64 -12.78
N TRP A 151 -7.83 -1.55 -12.91
CA TRP A 151 -8.36 -0.22 -13.20
C TRP A 151 -9.09 -0.17 -14.55
N TYR A 152 -8.53 -0.79 -15.60
CA TYR A 152 -9.17 -0.82 -16.92
C TYR A 152 -10.50 -1.59 -16.90
N GLU A 153 -10.54 -2.71 -16.19
CA GLU A 153 -11.73 -3.54 -15.98
C GLU A 153 -12.80 -2.76 -15.20
N ALA A 154 -12.48 -2.24 -14.02
CA ALA A 154 -13.41 -1.48 -13.18
C ALA A 154 -13.95 -0.22 -13.88
N LEU A 155 -13.13 0.48 -14.66
CA LEU A 155 -13.57 1.67 -15.40
C LEU A 155 -14.44 1.31 -16.63
N ARG A 156 -14.18 0.18 -17.29
CA ARG A 156 -15.08 -0.35 -18.32
C ARG A 156 -16.40 -0.80 -17.74
N TRP A 157 -16.38 -1.43 -16.56
CA TRP A 157 -17.59 -1.75 -15.82
C TRP A 157 -18.38 -0.47 -15.51
N MET A 158 -17.74 0.55 -14.94
CA MET A 158 -18.37 1.81 -14.60
C MET A 158 -19.05 2.48 -15.80
N ARG A 159 -18.37 2.51 -16.96
CA ARG A 159 -18.93 3.06 -18.21
C ARG A 159 -20.28 2.45 -18.58
N ASN A 160 -20.42 1.14 -18.39
CA ASN A 160 -21.56 0.38 -18.90
C ASN A 160 -22.64 0.15 -17.83
N ASN A 161 -22.31 0.33 -16.55
CA ASN A 161 -23.19 -0.02 -15.43
C ASN A 161 -23.60 1.16 -14.54
N THR A 162 -23.14 2.38 -14.83
CA THR A 162 -23.57 3.59 -14.11
C THR A 162 -24.40 4.51 -15.01
N PRO A 163 -25.35 5.30 -14.48
CA PRO A 163 -26.15 6.22 -15.28
C PRO A 163 -25.29 7.25 -16.01
N GLU A 164 -25.70 7.73 -17.17
CA GLU A 164 -24.94 8.78 -17.87
C GLU A 164 -24.97 10.10 -17.08
N PRO A 165 -23.84 10.83 -16.97
CA PRO A 165 -23.78 12.10 -16.24
C PRO A 165 -24.50 13.25 -16.97
N GLY A 166 -25.00 13.03 -18.18
CA GLY A 166 -25.69 14.05 -18.99
C GLY A 166 -24.77 15.09 -19.62
N VAL A 167 -23.45 14.92 -19.52
CA VAL A 167 -22.44 15.74 -20.20
C VAL A 167 -21.95 14.97 -21.42
N ASP A 168 -22.11 15.54 -22.62
CA ASP A 168 -21.68 14.90 -23.87
C ASP A 168 -20.16 14.91 -24.00
N TYR A 169 -19.53 13.74 -23.82
CA TYR A 169 -18.08 13.56 -23.91
C TYR A 169 -17.43 14.16 -25.16
N TYR A 170 -18.12 14.15 -26.32
CA TYR A 170 -17.59 14.70 -27.58
C TYR A 170 -18.08 16.12 -27.89
N GLY A 171 -18.83 16.72 -26.95
CA GLY A 171 -19.41 18.04 -27.09
C GLY A 171 -18.35 19.14 -27.18
N LEU A 172 -18.72 20.25 -27.83
CA LEU A 172 -17.94 21.47 -27.81
C LEU A 172 -18.45 22.35 -26.66
N TYR A 173 -17.59 22.62 -25.69
CA TYR A 173 -17.95 23.36 -24.49
C TYR A 173 -17.58 24.83 -24.60
N GLU A 174 -18.49 25.70 -24.17
CA GLU A 174 -18.19 27.13 -24.01
C GLU A 174 -17.34 27.33 -22.75
N VAL A 175 -16.32 28.19 -22.86
CA VAL A 175 -15.46 28.52 -21.73
C VAL A 175 -16.26 29.37 -20.73
N PRO A 176 -16.33 29.00 -19.44
CA PRO A 176 -17.00 29.81 -18.43
C PRO A 176 -16.46 31.25 -18.37
N PRO A 177 -17.32 32.23 -18.06
CA PRO A 177 -16.95 33.63 -18.03
C PRO A 177 -15.84 33.89 -17.01
N LEU A 178 -14.98 34.87 -17.33
CA LEU A 178 -13.94 35.35 -16.42
C LEU A 178 -14.54 36.43 -15.53
N ASN A 179 -14.49 36.24 -14.22
CA ASN A 179 -14.81 37.31 -13.28
C ASN A 179 -13.65 38.32 -13.28
N GLU A 180 -13.86 39.48 -13.92
CA GLU A 180 -12.83 40.51 -14.10
C GLU A 180 -12.34 41.12 -12.77
N THR A 181 -13.13 41.03 -11.70
CA THR A 181 -12.76 41.59 -10.38
C THR A 181 -11.83 40.64 -9.61
N THR A 182 -12.09 39.33 -9.66
CA THR A 182 -11.29 38.34 -8.93
C THR A 182 -10.18 37.72 -9.78
N GLY A 183 -10.26 37.88 -11.11
CA GLY A 183 -9.37 37.22 -12.07
C GLY A 183 -9.58 35.71 -12.18
N LYS A 184 -10.65 35.16 -11.59
CA LYS A 184 -10.99 33.73 -11.63
C LYS A 184 -12.12 33.46 -12.62
N ARG A 185 -12.07 32.33 -13.31
CA ARG A 185 -13.22 31.86 -14.10
C ARG A 185 -14.29 31.33 -13.15
N GLU A 186 -15.54 31.51 -13.54
CA GLU A 186 -16.68 30.87 -12.89
C GLU A 186 -16.65 29.36 -13.12
N ASP A 187 -17.39 28.63 -12.28
CA ASP A 187 -17.52 27.18 -12.42
C ASP A 187 -18.34 26.84 -13.67
N TYR A 188 -18.07 25.67 -14.25
CA TYR A 188 -18.84 25.18 -15.37
C TYR A 188 -20.27 24.83 -14.92
N ASN A 189 -21.28 25.29 -15.67
CA ASN A 189 -22.68 25.04 -15.36
C ASN A 189 -23.09 23.63 -15.81
N TYR A 190 -22.85 22.65 -14.94
CA TYR A 190 -23.23 21.26 -15.19
C TYR A 190 -24.76 21.06 -15.18
N PRO A 191 -25.30 20.12 -15.98
CA PRO A 191 -26.70 19.74 -15.87
C PRO A 191 -26.97 19.10 -14.50
N SER A 192 -28.22 19.14 -14.03
CA SER A 192 -28.60 18.58 -12.72
C SER A 192 -28.44 17.06 -12.62
N SER A 193 -28.28 16.36 -13.74
CA SER A 193 -27.96 14.93 -13.80
C SER A 193 -26.48 14.62 -13.60
N ALA A 194 -25.61 15.63 -13.68
CA ALA A 194 -24.17 15.44 -13.56
C ALA A 194 -23.79 15.03 -12.14
N TYR A 195 -22.79 14.16 -12.07
CA TYR A 195 -22.21 13.70 -10.83
C TYR A 195 -20.71 13.47 -11.00
N GLY A 196 -19.99 13.54 -9.88
CA GLY A 196 -18.56 13.30 -9.77
C GLY A 196 -18.21 11.87 -9.36
N VAL A 197 -17.03 11.46 -9.77
CA VAL A 197 -16.36 10.24 -9.33
C VAL A 197 -15.15 10.62 -8.50
N MET A 198 -15.23 10.35 -7.19
CA MET A 198 -14.17 10.62 -6.23
C MET A 198 -13.12 9.52 -6.31
N SER A 199 -11.86 9.91 -6.49
CA SER A 199 -10.70 9.03 -6.41
C SER A 199 -9.45 9.88 -6.18
N TRP A 200 -8.30 9.23 -5.97
CA TRP A 200 -7.04 9.96 -5.91
C TRP A 200 -6.71 10.61 -7.26
N TRP A 201 -6.05 11.78 -7.23
CA TRP A 201 -5.88 12.65 -8.39
C TRP A 201 -5.13 11.98 -9.55
N ASP A 202 -4.24 11.01 -9.26
CA ASP A 202 -3.53 10.19 -10.25
C ASP A 202 -4.46 9.54 -11.29
N TYR A 203 -5.70 9.21 -10.91
CA TYR A 203 -6.61 8.38 -11.72
C TYR A 203 -7.62 9.19 -12.54
N GLY A 204 -7.68 10.51 -12.37
CA GLY A 204 -8.73 11.33 -12.98
C GLY A 204 -8.77 11.24 -14.51
N HIS A 205 -7.61 11.23 -15.19
CA HIS A 205 -7.58 11.07 -16.64
C HIS A 205 -8.11 9.70 -17.09
N MET A 206 -7.85 8.64 -16.33
CA MET A 206 -8.35 7.29 -16.63
C MET A 206 -9.87 7.23 -16.47
N ILE A 207 -10.40 7.82 -15.40
CA ILE A 207 -11.85 7.93 -15.15
C ILE A 207 -12.53 8.66 -16.32
N THR A 208 -12.00 9.80 -16.75
CA THR A 208 -12.54 10.53 -17.91
C THR A 208 -12.44 9.70 -19.19
N TRP A 209 -11.26 9.18 -19.49
CA TRP A 209 -10.98 8.60 -20.80
C TRP A 209 -11.59 7.21 -21.02
N ILE A 210 -11.62 6.38 -19.98
CA ILE A 210 -12.11 5.00 -20.07
C ILE A 210 -13.58 4.93 -19.66
N ALA A 211 -13.91 5.45 -18.47
CA ALA A 211 -15.26 5.35 -17.93
C ALA A 211 -16.23 6.39 -18.51
N HIS A 212 -15.72 7.44 -19.16
CA HIS A 212 -16.55 8.57 -19.62
C HIS A 212 -17.37 9.17 -18.46
N ARG A 213 -16.72 9.32 -17.29
CA ARG A 213 -17.29 9.95 -16.09
C ARG A 213 -16.44 11.14 -15.65
N ILE A 214 -16.99 11.99 -14.80
CA ILE A 214 -16.38 13.26 -14.39
C ILE A 214 -15.58 13.02 -13.09
N PRO A 215 -14.23 13.06 -13.11
CA PRO A 215 -13.46 12.86 -11.89
C PRO A 215 -13.49 14.13 -11.03
N ASN A 216 -13.58 13.97 -9.71
CA ASN A 216 -13.48 15.09 -8.78
C ASN A 216 -12.04 15.63 -8.66
N ALA A 217 -11.03 14.78 -8.87
CA ALA A 217 -9.62 15.14 -8.83
C ALA A 217 -8.88 14.58 -10.05
N ASN A 218 -7.82 15.27 -10.52
CA ASN A 218 -7.15 14.90 -11.77
C ASN A 218 -5.63 15.10 -11.76
N PRO A 219 -4.90 14.49 -12.72
CA PRO A 219 -3.43 14.56 -12.83
C PRO A 219 -2.82 15.97 -12.99
N PHE A 220 -3.61 17.02 -13.21
CA PHE A 220 -3.16 18.41 -13.12
C PHE A 220 -3.10 18.93 -11.68
N GLN A 221 -3.24 18.04 -10.69
CA GLN A 221 -3.25 18.35 -9.26
C GLN A 221 -4.43 19.26 -8.85
N GLN A 222 -5.52 19.17 -9.60
CA GLN A 222 -6.77 19.85 -9.27
C GLN A 222 -7.70 18.90 -8.53
N GLY A 223 -8.52 19.44 -7.63
CA GLY A 223 -9.48 18.65 -6.85
C GLY A 223 -8.89 17.82 -5.71
N ILE A 224 -7.59 17.99 -5.40
CA ILE A 224 -6.96 17.33 -4.24
C ILE A 224 -7.55 17.83 -2.93
N GLY A 225 -7.90 19.12 -2.86
CA GLY A 225 -8.28 19.79 -1.61
C GLY A 225 -7.08 20.51 -0.99
N LYS A 226 -7.32 21.15 0.17
CA LYS A 226 -6.28 21.76 1.00
C LYS A 226 -6.11 20.99 2.31
N PRO A 227 -5.09 21.29 3.12
CA PRO A 227 -5.02 20.78 4.48
C PRO A 227 -6.37 20.85 5.21
N ILE A 228 -6.69 19.80 5.97
CA ILE A 228 -7.95 19.68 6.69
C ILE A 228 -8.09 20.89 7.63
N GLY A 229 -9.25 21.56 7.58
CA GLY A 229 -9.52 22.80 8.30
C GLY A 229 -9.29 24.10 7.51
N GLU A 230 -8.67 24.06 6.32
CA GLU A 230 -8.49 25.26 5.48
C GLU A 230 -9.67 25.56 4.53
N GLY A 231 -10.75 24.77 4.60
CA GLY A 231 -12.01 25.07 3.92
C GLY A 231 -12.02 24.85 2.39
N ALA A 232 -11.18 23.97 1.86
CA ALA A 232 -11.25 23.55 0.46
C ALA A 232 -11.37 22.01 0.33
N PRO A 233 -12.58 21.50 0.05
CA PRO A 233 -12.82 20.06 -0.09
C PRO A 233 -12.12 19.49 -1.33
N GLY A 234 -11.74 18.22 -1.25
CA GLY A 234 -11.16 17.45 -2.35
C GLY A 234 -10.85 16.02 -1.96
N ALA A 235 -10.10 15.31 -2.81
CA ALA A 235 -9.75 13.91 -2.60
C ALA A 235 -9.00 13.65 -1.27
N SER A 236 -7.97 14.45 -0.93
CA SER A 236 -7.21 14.23 0.30
C SER A 236 -8.07 14.45 1.55
N THR A 237 -8.91 15.48 1.55
CA THR A 237 -9.82 15.73 2.66
C THR A 237 -10.89 14.65 2.76
N PHE A 238 -11.39 14.13 1.63
CA PHE A 238 -12.38 13.03 1.66
C PHE A 238 -11.79 11.74 2.26
N PHE A 239 -10.68 11.25 1.71
CA PHE A 239 -10.13 9.93 2.06
C PHE A 239 -9.49 9.88 3.47
N ILE A 240 -9.03 11.02 4.01
CA ILE A 240 -8.35 11.08 5.32
C ILE A 240 -9.32 11.38 6.48
N LEU A 241 -10.52 11.88 6.22
CA LEU A 241 -11.50 12.12 7.27
C LEU A 241 -11.92 10.82 7.95
N ASN A 242 -12.13 10.88 9.26
CA ASN A 242 -12.58 9.74 10.06
C ASN A 242 -14.03 9.86 10.54
N ASP A 243 -14.66 11.02 10.31
CA ASP A 243 -16.08 11.26 10.52
C ASP A 243 -16.82 11.15 9.18
N GLU A 244 -17.80 10.24 9.11
CA GLU A 244 -18.57 10.03 7.88
C GLU A 244 -19.41 11.24 7.50
N SER A 245 -19.93 12.00 8.47
CA SER A 245 -20.75 13.19 8.19
C SER A 245 -19.90 14.31 7.58
N GLU A 246 -18.66 14.49 8.04
CA GLU A 246 -17.72 15.44 7.44
C GLU A 246 -17.31 15.00 6.02
N ALA A 247 -17.07 13.70 5.81
CA ALA A 247 -16.80 13.15 4.49
C ALA A 247 -17.99 13.30 3.53
N ASN A 248 -19.22 13.12 4.03
CA ASN A 248 -20.45 13.35 3.28
C ASN A 248 -20.60 14.81 2.88
N ASN A 249 -20.27 15.76 3.76
CA ASN A 249 -20.27 17.18 3.39
C ASN A 249 -19.29 17.46 2.24
N VAL A 250 -18.12 16.80 2.22
CA VAL A 250 -17.17 16.88 1.11
C VAL A 250 -17.77 16.28 -0.17
N ALA A 251 -18.39 15.11 -0.07
CA ALA A 251 -19.05 14.42 -1.16
C ALA A 251 -20.17 15.28 -1.78
N ASP A 252 -21.08 15.79 -0.95
CA ASP A 252 -22.19 16.66 -1.34
C ASP A 252 -21.69 17.95 -2.00
N THR A 253 -20.69 18.61 -1.40
CA THR A 253 -20.12 19.86 -1.94
C THR A 253 -19.50 19.66 -3.32
N LEU A 254 -18.92 18.49 -3.56
CA LEU A 254 -18.26 18.15 -4.82
C LEU A 254 -19.15 17.37 -5.79
N GLY A 255 -20.43 17.13 -5.42
CA GLY A 255 -21.38 16.37 -6.23
C GLY A 255 -20.96 14.93 -6.48
N VAL A 256 -20.25 14.30 -5.54
CA VAL A 256 -19.79 12.90 -5.64
C VAL A 256 -20.99 11.96 -5.69
N ARG A 257 -20.96 10.97 -6.58
CA ARG A 257 -21.89 9.84 -6.58
C ARG A 257 -21.17 8.50 -6.49
N TYR A 258 -19.97 8.39 -7.06
CA TYR A 258 -19.16 7.18 -6.96
C TYR A 258 -17.82 7.48 -6.34
N VAL A 259 -17.28 6.50 -5.61
CA VAL A 259 -15.92 6.54 -5.07
C VAL A 259 -15.17 5.34 -5.63
N ILE A 260 -14.00 5.56 -6.21
CA ILE A 260 -13.08 4.49 -6.61
C ILE A 260 -11.83 4.57 -5.75
N SER A 261 -11.53 3.47 -5.06
CA SER A 261 -10.31 3.32 -4.27
C SER A 261 -9.55 2.07 -4.73
N ASP A 262 -8.22 2.15 -4.74
CA ASP A 262 -7.34 1.02 -5.00
C ASP A 262 -6.45 0.68 -3.81
N PHE A 263 -5.84 -0.51 -3.84
CA PHE A 263 -5.01 -0.96 -2.72
C PHE A 263 -3.83 -0.02 -2.46
N MET A 264 -3.28 0.64 -3.48
CA MET A 264 -2.16 1.58 -3.30
C MET A 264 -2.58 2.83 -2.50
N MET A 265 -3.82 3.29 -2.68
CA MET A 265 -4.43 4.34 -1.85
C MET A 265 -4.56 3.90 -0.39
N ALA A 266 -4.87 2.63 -0.13
CA ALA A 266 -4.99 2.06 1.21
C ALA A 266 -3.66 1.54 1.82
N ASP A 267 -2.57 1.48 1.05
CA ASP A 267 -1.33 0.82 1.46
C ASP A 267 -0.48 1.65 2.44
N ILE A 268 -0.95 1.81 3.68
CA ILE A 268 -0.20 2.48 4.74
C ILE A 268 1.14 1.79 5.06
N TRP A 269 1.24 0.49 4.79
CA TRP A 269 2.38 -0.34 5.14
C TRP A 269 3.52 -0.31 4.12
N ASN A 270 3.29 0.27 2.96
CA ASN A 270 4.21 0.19 1.81
C ASN A 270 4.48 -1.28 1.40
N ALA A 271 3.44 -2.11 1.46
CA ALA A 271 3.46 -3.51 1.03
C ALA A 271 3.55 -3.65 -0.50
N LEU A 272 3.04 -2.65 -1.23
CA LEU A 272 3.10 -2.53 -2.68
C LEU A 272 3.59 -1.13 -3.11
N TYR A 273 2.82 -0.09 -2.78
CA TYR A 273 3.14 1.31 -3.10
C TYR A 273 2.28 2.26 -2.27
N ASN A 274 2.88 2.94 -1.29
CA ASN A 274 2.16 3.74 -0.30
C ASN A 274 1.70 5.11 -0.82
N LYS A 275 0.54 5.17 -1.49
CA LYS A 275 -0.11 6.45 -1.84
C LYS A 275 -0.83 7.06 -0.64
N TYR A 276 -1.23 6.25 0.33
CA TYR A 276 -1.83 6.74 1.59
C TYR A 276 -0.97 7.84 2.23
N GLY A 277 0.35 7.61 2.35
CA GLY A 277 1.30 8.56 2.90
C GLY A 277 1.40 9.87 2.12
N ALA A 278 1.16 9.86 0.80
CA ALA A 278 1.05 11.10 0.04
C ALA A 278 -0.26 11.84 0.38
N MET A 279 -1.38 11.12 0.53
CA MET A 279 -2.66 11.71 0.93
C MET A 279 -2.57 12.39 2.29
N THR A 280 -1.84 11.81 3.25
CA THR A 280 -1.65 12.43 4.58
C THR A 280 -0.86 13.73 4.53
N VAL A 281 0.13 13.83 3.63
CA VAL A 281 0.90 15.07 3.39
C VAL A 281 0.00 16.15 2.83
N TRP A 282 -0.85 15.84 1.84
CA TRP A 282 -1.81 16.79 1.27
C TRP A 282 -2.90 17.21 2.25
N ALA A 283 -3.27 16.33 3.19
CA ALA A 283 -4.20 16.63 4.27
C ALA A 283 -3.59 17.51 5.38
N GLY A 284 -2.26 17.68 5.41
CA GLY A 284 -1.57 18.68 6.22
C GLY A 284 -0.99 18.22 7.57
N ASP A 285 -1.26 16.99 8.00
CA ASP A 285 -0.71 16.43 9.24
C ASP A 285 -0.28 14.95 9.05
N PRO A 286 0.82 14.70 8.30
CA PRO A 286 1.26 13.34 8.01
C PRO A 286 1.63 12.54 9.28
N GLN A 287 2.06 13.20 10.35
CA GLN A 287 2.44 12.51 11.59
C GLN A 287 1.21 11.92 12.28
N ARG A 288 0.13 12.70 12.39
CA ARG A 288 -1.13 12.23 12.95
C ARG A 288 -1.78 11.16 12.07
N TYR A 289 -1.92 11.46 10.79
CA TYR A 289 -2.73 10.65 9.88
C TYR A 289 -2.06 9.34 9.44
N SER A 290 -0.74 9.21 9.61
CA SER A 290 -0.01 7.95 9.40
C SER A 290 0.08 7.06 10.64
N SER A 291 -0.59 7.41 11.76
CA SER A 291 -0.74 6.48 12.88
C SER A 291 -1.78 5.41 12.55
N LEU A 292 -1.50 4.15 12.87
CA LEU A 292 -2.42 3.03 12.57
C LEU A 292 -3.78 3.20 13.27
N SER A 293 -3.80 3.72 14.50
CA SER A 293 -5.04 3.99 15.23
C SER A 293 -5.93 5.00 14.52
N TYR A 294 -5.35 6.02 13.89
CA TYR A 294 -6.10 6.97 13.08
C TYR A 294 -6.49 6.37 11.72
N TYR A 295 -5.54 5.71 11.05
CA TYR A 295 -5.71 5.11 9.72
C TYR A 295 -6.98 4.27 9.61
N TYR A 296 -7.20 3.33 10.52
CA TYR A 296 -8.35 2.42 10.44
C TYR A 296 -9.70 3.14 10.55
N HIS A 297 -9.74 4.36 11.09
CA HIS A 297 -10.97 5.15 11.16
C HIS A 297 -11.20 6.02 9.92
N THR A 298 -10.20 6.17 9.05
CA THR A 298 -10.32 7.01 7.84
C THR A 298 -11.30 6.43 6.82
N MET A 299 -11.87 7.30 5.99
CA MET A 299 -12.69 6.88 4.86
C MET A 299 -11.95 5.90 3.94
N GLU A 300 -10.66 6.10 3.68
CA GLU A 300 -9.88 5.17 2.85
C GLU A 300 -9.85 3.75 3.42
N ALA A 301 -9.55 3.61 4.72
CA ALA A 301 -9.55 2.29 5.35
C ALA A 301 -10.96 1.70 5.45
N ARG A 302 -11.96 2.51 5.85
CA ARG A 302 -13.36 2.07 5.97
C ARG A 302 -13.93 1.61 4.64
N LEU A 303 -13.63 2.30 3.55
CA LEU A 303 -14.01 1.88 2.19
C LEU A 303 -13.18 0.67 1.76
N HIS A 304 -11.85 0.80 1.70
CA HIS A 304 -11.03 -0.19 1.00
C HIS A 304 -10.66 -1.41 1.85
N MET A 305 -10.30 -1.22 3.12
CA MET A 305 -9.90 -2.34 3.97
C MET A 305 -11.11 -3.08 4.57
N PHE A 306 -12.22 -2.38 4.80
CA PHE A 306 -13.39 -2.92 5.50
C PHE A 306 -14.67 -2.96 4.65
N ASP A 307 -14.60 -2.65 3.35
CA ASP A 307 -15.74 -2.76 2.41
C ASP A 307 -16.96 -1.89 2.78
N GLY A 308 -16.75 -0.87 3.61
CA GLY A 308 -17.82 -0.09 4.23
C GLY A 308 -18.58 -0.81 5.36
N ALA A 309 -18.20 -2.03 5.71
CA ALA A 309 -18.74 -2.76 6.85
C ALA A 309 -18.02 -2.39 8.16
N SER A 310 -18.61 -2.78 9.29
CA SER A 310 -17.96 -2.68 10.59
C SER A 310 -16.81 -3.69 10.69
N ALA A 311 -15.74 -3.32 11.37
CA ALA A 311 -14.60 -4.21 11.58
C ALA A 311 -14.08 -4.13 13.01
N ASN A 312 -13.65 -5.27 13.57
CA ASN A 312 -12.92 -5.31 14.83
C ASN A 312 -11.42 -5.31 14.55
N VAL A 313 -10.76 -4.19 14.84
CA VAL A 313 -9.33 -4.03 14.67
C VAL A 313 -8.67 -4.02 16.03
N ASP A 314 -8.04 -5.14 16.40
CA ASP A 314 -7.31 -5.28 17.66
C ASP A 314 -8.16 -4.91 18.91
N GLY A 315 -9.45 -5.28 18.91
CA GLY A 315 -10.40 -4.99 20.00
C GLY A 315 -11.11 -3.64 19.88
N THR A 316 -10.79 -2.84 18.86
CA THR A 316 -11.46 -1.57 18.57
C THR A 316 -12.48 -1.77 17.46
N ILE A 317 -13.74 -1.43 17.73
CA ILE A 317 -14.80 -1.47 16.71
C ILE A 317 -14.70 -0.23 15.81
N ILE A 318 -14.48 -0.48 14.53
CA ILE A 318 -14.56 0.51 13.46
C ILE A 318 -16.00 0.48 12.92
N PRO A 319 -16.73 1.60 12.92
CA PRO A 319 -18.13 1.62 12.51
C PRO A 319 -18.29 1.46 11.00
N ALA A 320 -19.34 0.74 10.60
CA ALA A 320 -19.76 0.64 9.20
C ALA A 320 -20.14 2.01 8.62
N LEU A 321 -20.14 2.13 7.30
CA LEU A 321 -20.58 3.33 6.57
C LEU A 321 -22.08 3.23 6.29
N ALA A 322 -22.84 4.28 6.61
CA ALA A 322 -24.29 4.34 6.39
C ALA A 322 -24.66 4.77 4.96
N HIS A 323 -23.76 5.48 4.28
CA HIS A 323 -24.05 6.13 2.99
C HIS A 323 -23.22 5.61 1.82
N TYR A 324 -22.41 4.57 2.02
CA TYR A 324 -21.54 4.02 0.98
C TYR A 324 -21.77 2.52 0.85
N ARG A 325 -22.03 2.06 -0.38
CA ARG A 325 -22.15 0.63 -0.70
C ARG A 325 -21.13 0.23 -1.75
N LEU A 326 -20.51 -0.92 -1.57
CA LEU A 326 -19.70 -1.55 -2.62
C LEU A 326 -20.63 -1.98 -3.75
N VAL A 327 -20.35 -1.57 -4.98
CA VAL A 327 -21.16 -1.92 -6.16
C VAL A 327 -20.43 -2.78 -7.17
N HIS A 328 -19.10 -2.84 -7.08
CA HIS A 328 -18.23 -3.64 -7.95
C HIS A 328 -16.81 -3.73 -7.37
N GLU A 329 -16.13 -4.86 -7.63
CA GLU A 329 -14.71 -5.03 -7.34
C GLU A 329 -13.96 -5.72 -8.48
N ALA A 330 -12.69 -5.40 -8.65
CA ALA A 330 -11.82 -5.95 -9.69
C ALA A 330 -11.30 -7.37 -9.33
N PRO A 331 -10.82 -8.16 -10.32
CA PRO A 331 -10.56 -9.61 -10.13
C PRO A 331 -9.30 -9.97 -9.33
N THR A 332 -8.34 -9.05 -9.19
CA THR A 332 -7.12 -9.32 -8.41
C THR A 332 -7.34 -8.93 -6.95
N PHE A 333 -7.04 -9.83 -6.04
CA PHE A 333 -7.08 -9.60 -4.60
C PHE A 333 -5.68 -9.50 -4.04
N VAL A 334 -5.48 -8.54 -3.14
CA VAL A 334 -4.23 -8.26 -2.44
C VAL A 334 -4.35 -8.66 -0.98
N LEU A 335 -3.30 -9.29 -0.47
CA LEU A 335 -3.11 -9.57 0.94
C LEU A 335 -1.78 -8.95 1.41
N PRO A 336 -1.82 -7.89 2.21
CA PRO A 336 -0.65 -7.38 2.92
C PRO A 336 -0.15 -8.41 3.93
N MET A 337 1.16 -8.66 3.95
CA MET A 337 1.80 -9.58 4.89
C MET A 337 3.18 -9.07 5.31
N ILE A 338 3.57 -9.40 6.54
CA ILE A 338 4.90 -9.16 7.08
C ILE A 338 5.78 -10.36 6.72
N ILE A 339 6.94 -10.08 6.12
CA ILE A 339 8.03 -11.05 5.97
C ILE A 339 9.04 -10.80 7.09
N MET A 340 9.46 -11.89 7.75
CA MET A 340 10.38 -11.86 8.87
C MET A 340 11.60 -12.74 8.55
N ASP A 341 12.79 -12.15 8.62
CA ASP A 341 14.06 -12.87 8.50
C ASP A 341 14.58 -13.22 9.90
N GLU A 342 14.60 -14.51 10.24
CA GLU A 342 15.02 -14.98 11.56
C GLU A 342 16.53 -14.85 11.79
N ASN A 343 17.34 -14.68 10.74
CA ASN A 343 18.79 -14.48 10.89
C ASN A 343 19.12 -13.04 11.27
N THR A 344 18.45 -12.08 10.65
CA THR A 344 18.73 -10.64 10.83
C THR A 344 17.78 -9.96 11.80
N GLY A 345 16.62 -10.56 12.07
CA GLY A 345 15.51 -9.94 12.80
C GLY A 345 14.78 -8.87 11.98
N ALA A 346 15.12 -8.70 10.70
CA ALA A 346 14.46 -7.72 9.84
C ALA A 346 13.01 -8.13 9.55
N MET A 347 12.10 -7.16 9.64
CA MET A 347 10.71 -7.31 9.27
C MET A 347 10.33 -6.24 8.26
N TYR A 348 9.63 -6.63 7.20
CA TYR A 348 9.14 -5.70 6.19
C TYR A 348 7.84 -6.20 5.58
N TRP A 349 7.00 -5.27 5.14
CA TRP A 349 5.74 -5.58 4.49
C TRP A 349 5.94 -5.94 3.01
N ARG A 350 5.12 -6.87 2.54
CA ARG A 350 4.95 -7.26 1.14
C ARG A 350 3.49 -7.54 0.88
N SER A 351 3.12 -7.55 -0.39
CA SER A 351 1.80 -7.98 -0.85
C SER A 351 1.90 -9.36 -1.50
N PHE A 352 0.92 -10.21 -1.23
CA PHE A 352 0.57 -11.36 -2.06
C PHE A 352 -0.64 -10.98 -2.92
N SER A 353 -0.70 -11.43 -4.17
CA SER A 353 -1.83 -11.12 -5.05
C SER A 353 -2.18 -12.27 -5.98
N ALA A 354 -3.46 -12.61 -6.04
CA ALA A 354 -4.04 -13.65 -6.87
C ALA A 354 -5.56 -13.43 -6.99
N ASP A 355 -6.32 -14.38 -7.54
CA ASP A 355 -7.78 -14.39 -7.42
C ASP A 355 -8.23 -14.52 -5.95
N TYR A 356 -9.51 -14.25 -5.68
CA TYR A 356 -10.06 -14.27 -4.31
C TYR A 356 -9.81 -15.58 -3.57
N ASN A 357 -10.08 -16.74 -4.18
CA ASN A 357 -10.00 -18.03 -3.50
C ASN A 357 -8.56 -18.37 -3.11
N THR A 358 -7.62 -18.10 -4.02
CA THR A 358 -6.19 -18.28 -3.78
C THR A 358 -5.70 -17.36 -2.65
N THR A 359 -6.07 -16.07 -2.70
CA THR A 359 -5.68 -15.08 -1.69
C THR A 359 -6.31 -15.37 -0.32
N ALA A 360 -7.58 -15.80 -0.28
CA ALA A 360 -8.26 -16.21 0.95
C ALA A 360 -7.63 -17.45 1.58
N THR A 361 -7.26 -18.45 0.78
CA THR A 361 -6.51 -19.62 1.26
C THR A 361 -5.17 -19.20 1.85
N GLN A 362 -4.47 -18.27 1.19
CA GLN A 362 -3.21 -17.74 1.68
C GLN A 362 -3.38 -16.95 3.00
N ALA A 363 -4.46 -16.18 3.14
CA ALA A 363 -4.80 -15.45 4.36
C ALA A 363 -5.07 -16.41 5.54
N GLN A 364 -5.88 -17.45 5.35
CA GLN A 364 -6.16 -18.46 6.38
C GLN A 364 -4.88 -19.09 6.93
N ILE A 365 -3.90 -19.36 6.07
CA ILE A 365 -2.59 -19.86 6.49
C ILE A 365 -1.83 -18.79 7.27
N LEU A 366 -1.76 -17.55 6.77
CA LEU A 366 -0.91 -16.49 7.32
C LEU A 366 -1.46 -15.81 8.57
N HIS A 367 -2.76 -15.90 8.83
CA HIS A 367 -3.33 -15.56 10.13
C HIS A 367 -2.71 -16.42 11.23
N GLY A 368 -2.28 -17.64 10.89
CA GLY A 368 -1.62 -18.56 11.80
C GLY A 368 -2.57 -19.11 12.85
N HIS A 369 -3.87 -19.17 12.59
CA HIS A 369 -4.85 -19.74 13.52
C HIS A 369 -4.46 -21.18 13.86
N LEU A 370 -4.42 -21.50 15.14
CA LEU A 370 -4.09 -22.82 15.65
C LEU A 370 -5.33 -23.54 16.17
N PHE A 371 -6.05 -22.91 17.09
CA PHE A 371 -7.25 -23.46 17.71
C PHE A 371 -8.03 -22.35 18.45
N SER A 372 -9.27 -22.68 18.81
CA SER A 372 -10.15 -21.85 19.62
C SER A 372 -10.59 -22.63 20.86
N VAL A 373 -10.69 -21.94 22.00
CA VAL A 373 -11.26 -22.50 23.25
C VAL A 373 -12.38 -21.59 23.77
N PRO A 374 -13.33 -22.12 24.55
CA PRO A 374 -14.34 -21.27 25.18
C PRO A 374 -13.69 -20.20 26.07
N ALA A 375 -14.11 -18.95 25.93
CA ALA A 375 -13.69 -17.88 26.81
C ALA A 375 -14.30 -18.07 28.22
N GLY A 376 -13.61 -17.57 29.24
CA GLY A 376 -14.09 -17.67 30.62
C GLY A 376 -13.16 -16.96 31.59
N ALA A 377 -13.76 -16.38 32.65
CA ALA A 377 -13.02 -15.60 33.65
C ALA A 377 -11.80 -16.33 34.22
N TRP A 378 -11.91 -17.64 34.46
CA TRP A 378 -10.80 -18.44 35.00
C TRP A 378 -9.60 -18.55 34.05
N LEU A 379 -9.81 -18.61 32.72
CA LEU A 379 -8.73 -18.60 31.72
C LEU A 379 -8.09 -17.22 31.65
N GLU A 380 -8.93 -16.19 31.63
CA GLU A 380 -8.50 -14.80 31.51
C GLU A 380 -7.73 -14.35 32.76
N ASP A 381 -8.15 -14.76 33.95
CA ASP A 381 -7.48 -14.47 35.22
C ASP A 381 -6.06 -15.08 35.28
N ASP A 382 -5.90 -16.33 34.84
CA ASP A 382 -4.59 -16.98 34.73
C ASP A 382 -3.69 -16.24 33.74
N LEU A 383 -4.21 -15.90 32.55
CA LEU A 383 -3.48 -15.14 31.53
C LEU A 383 -3.10 -13.73 32.02
N ASN A 384 -4.01 -13.07 32.75
CA ASN A 384 -3.78 -11.76 33.38
C ASN A 384 -2.71 -11.84 34.48
N ALA A 385 -2.62 -12.96 35.19
CA ALA A 385 -1.59 -13.24 36.18
C ALA A 385 -0.24 -13.68 35.55
N GLY A 386 -0.14 -13.74 34.22
CA GLY A 386 1.07 -14.13 33.51
C GLY A 386 1.29 -15.66 33.45
N MET A 387 0.26 -16.44 33.74
CA MET A 387 0.30 -17.91 33.74
C MET A 387 -0.36 -18.47 32.48
N VAL A 388 0.14 -19.61 32.00
CA VAL A 388 -0.52 -20.37 30.93
C VAL A 388 -1.50 -21.35 31.55
N PRO A 389 -2.82 -21.24 31.26
CA PRO A 389 -3.81 -22.19 31.75
C PRO A 389 -3.55 -23.62 31.25
N GLU A 390 -3.87 -24.64 32.07
CA GLU A 390 -3.67 -26.06 31.71
C GLU A 390 -4.43 -26.49 30.45
N MET A 391 -5.61 -25.88 30.20
CA MET A 391 -6.38 -26.11 28.98
C MET A 391 -5.60 -25.65 27.74
N LEU A 392 -4.92 -24.50 27.79
CA LEU A 392 -4.10 -24.02 26.69
C LEU A 392 -2.86 -24.91 26.50
N LYS A 393 -2.17 -25.31 27.58
CA LYS A 393 -1.03 -26.24 27.49
C LYS A 393 -1.41 -27.54 26.78
N SER A 394 -2.58 -28.09 27.14
CA SER A 394 -3.11 -29.31 26.52
C SER A 394 -3.42 -29.11 25.03
N ALA A 395 -4.02 -27.96 24.69
CA ALA A 395 -4.32 -27.61 23.30
C ALA A 395 -3.03 -27.43 22.46
N PHE A 396 -2.02 -26.72 22.97
CA PHE A 396 -0.70 -26.59 22.31
C PHE A 396 -0.01 -27.94 22.08
N ASN A 397 -0.12 -28.89 23.00
CA ASN A 397 0.41 -30.23 22.78
C ASN A 397 -0.28 -30.94 21.60
N SER A 398 -1.57 -30.70 21.39
CA SER A 398 -2.33 -31.30 20.30
C SER A 398 -1.99 -30.71 18.92
N THR A 399 -1.49 -29.47 18.85
CA THR A 399 -1.07 -28.85 17.58
C THR A 399 0.33 -29.29 17.13
N GLY A 400 1.07 -30.00 17.98
CA GLY A 400 2.49 -30.31 17.74
C GLY A 400 3.44 -29.13 18.00
N LEU A 401 2.95 -28.06 18.65
CA LEU A 401 3.74 -26.91 19.08
C LEU A 401 3.68 -26.78 20.63
N PRO A 402 4.27 -27.72 21.38
CA PRO A 402 4.24 -27.69 22.84
C PRO A 402 4.98 -26.46 23.37
N LEU A 403 4.41 -25.83 24.40
CA LEU A 403 5.06 -24.70 25.09
C LEU A 403 6.22 -25.19 25.94
N SER A 404 7.35 -24.49 25.89
CA SER A 404 8.47 -24.73 26.81
C SER A 404 8.15 -24.25 28.24
N GLU A 405 8.85 -24.81 29.24
CA GLU A 405 8.72 -24.40 30.65
C GLU A 405 9.04 -22.92 30.89
N GLN A 406 9.78 -22.28 29.97
CA GLN A 406 10.20 -20.88 30.05
C GLN A 406 9.24 -19.93 29.31
N SER A 407 8.08 -20.40 28.88
CA SER A 407 7.11 -19.58 28.17
C SER A 407 6.56 -18.47 29.08
N ALA A 408 6.61 -17.22 28.60
CA ALA A 408 6.15 -16.04 29.33
C ALA A 408 4.85 -15.50 28.72
N VAL A 409 3.85 -15.21 29.57
CA VAL A 409 2.59 -14.60 29.15
C VAL A 409 2.61 -13.10 29.45
N ALA A 410 2.14 -12.28 28.52
CA ALA A 410 1.97 -10.85 28.71
C ALA A 410 0.60 -10.38 28.19
N LYS A 411 -0.14 -9.65 29.02
CA LYS A 411 -1.35 -8.93 28.61
C LYS A 411 -0.96 -7.74 27.73
N VAL A 412 -1.56 -7.66 26.54
CA VAL A 412 -1.33 -6.56 25.59
C VAL A 412 -2.39 -5.48 25.78
N SER A 413 -3.65 -5.90 25.86
CA SER A 413 -4.83 -5.06 26.09
C SER A 413 -5.93 -5.91 26.70
N GLU A 414 -7.09 -5.31 27.01
CA GLU A 414 -8.27 -6.11 27.37
C GLU A 414 -8.60 -7.10 26.25
N GLY A 415 -8.88 -8.35 26.62
CA GLY A 415 -9.16 -9.43 25.68
C GLY A 415 -7.96 -9.89 24.83
N ARG A 416 -6.73 -9.44 25.12
CA ARG A 416 -5.57 -9.80 24.30
C ARG A 416 -4.31 -10.10 25.10
N TRP A 417 -3.68 -11.24 24.78
CA TRP A 417 -2.44 -11.69 25.40
C TRP A 417 -1.45 -12.19 24.36
N THR A 418 -0.18 -12.27 24.76
CA THR A 418 0.86 -12.95 24.00
C THR A 418 1.55 -13.98 24.87
N ILE A 419 1.91 -15.12 24.27
CA ILE A 419 2.79 -16.12 24.89
C ILE A 419 4.09 -16.13 24.09
N ARG A 420 5.23 -15.91 24.75
CA ARG A 420 6.56 -15.98 24.14
C ARG A 420 7.26 -17.24 24.63
N ASP A 421 7.57 -18.14 23.70
CA ASP A 421 8.40 -19.32 23.94
C ASP A 421 9.82 -19.03 23.46
N GLU A 422 10.71 -18.70 24.40
CA GLU A 422 12.11 -18.34 24.14
C GLU A 422 12.93 -19.52 23.61
N LEU A 423 12.62 -20.75 24.01
CA LEU A 423 13.36 -21.93 23.60
C LEU A 423 13.14 -22.23 22.11
N ASN A 424 11.88 -22.19 21.69
CA ASN A 424 11.48 -22.50 20.32
C ASN A 424 11.39 -21.26 19.41
N LYS A 425 11.60 -20.06 19.98
CA LYS A 425 11.45 -18.76 19.31
C LYS A 425 10.09 -18.58 18.62
N ASN A 426 9.04 -19.04 19.31
CA ASN A 426 7.66 -18.87 18.88
C ASN A 426 6.99 -17.77 19.69
N VAL A 427 6.14 -17.00 19.02
CA VAL A 427 5.26 -16.03 19.67
C VAL A 427 3.84 -16.42 19.30
N PHE A 428 2.98 -16.53 20.30
CA PHE A 428 1.57 -16.81 20.12
C PHE A 428 0.74 -15.61 20.53
N ILE A 429 -0.30 -15.32 19.77
CA ILE A 429 -1.26 -14.25 20.04
C ILE A 429 -2.56 -14.92 20.47
N ILE A 430 -3.16 -14.41 21.55
CA ILE A 430 -4.46 -14.85 22.04
C ILE A 430 -5.39 -13.66 21.97
N ASN A 431 -6.45 -13.78 21.18
CA ASN A 431 -7.48 -12.77 21.05
C ASN A 431 -8.81 -13.33 21.58
N LYS A 432 -9.51 -12.54 22.37
CA LYS A 432 -10.86 -12.81 22.82
C LYS A 432 -11.86 -12.26 21.83
N GLU A 433 -12.70 -13.13 21.33
CA GLU A 433 -13.99 -12.83 20.71
C GLU A 433 -15.11 -13.21 21.68
N VAL A 434 -16.36 -12.83 21.36
CA VAL A 434 -17.53 -12.84 22.27
C VAL A 434 -17.52 -13.98 23.29
N GLU A 435 -17.43 -15.24 22.82
CA GLU A 435 -17.44 -16.44 23.67
C GLU A 435 -16.21 -17.33 23.48
N THR A 436 -15.19 -16.87 22.76
CA THR A 436 -14.05 -17.69 22.34
C THR A 436 -12.71 -16.98 22.56
N LEU A 437 -11.71 -17.72 23.00
CA LEU A 437 -10.30 -17.33 22.91
C LEU A 437 -9.69 -18.03 21.70
N ASN A 438 -9.33 -17.25 20.70
CA ASN A 438 -8.65 -17.71 19.49
C ASN A 438 -7.13 -17.58 19.67
N VAL A 439 -6.40 -18.64 19.32
CA VAL A 439 -4.95 -18.71 19.50
C VAL A 439 -4.27 -18.79 18.13
N TYR A 440 -3.30 -17.90 17.92
CA TYR A 440 -2.58 -17.72 16.66
C TYR A 440 -1.08 -17.85 16.84
N LEU A 441 -0.39 -18.41 15.85
CA LEU A 441 1.06 -18.38 15.70
C LEU A 441 1.48 -17.11 14.96
N TYR A 442 2.30 -16.29 15.61
CA TYR A 442 2.95 -15.14 14.97
C TYR A 442 4.17 -15.61 14.18
N GLY A 443 4.11 -15.46 12.86
CA GLY A 443 5.19 -15.85 11.94
C GLY A 443 5.12 -17.32 11.53
N VAL A 444 4.41 -17.61 10.45
CA VAL A 444 4.29 -18.94 9.83
C VAL A 444 5.48 -19.19 8.91
N ARG A 445 6.09 -20.37 8.99
CA ARG A 445 7.25 -20.72 8.14
C ARG A 445 6.84 -20.82 6.67
N THR A 446 7.59 -20.16 5.78
CA THR A 446 7.27 -20.13 4.34
C THR A 446 7.82 -21.32 3.55
N GLY A 447 8.55 -22.22 4.21
CA GLY A 447 9.34 -23.27 3.58
C GLY A 447 10.73 -22.82 3.11
N GLN A 448 10.98 -21.51 3.05
CA GLN A 448 12.34 -20.98 2.90
C GLN A 448 13.07 -21.02 4.25
N PRO A 449 14.37 -21.40 4.29
CA PRO A 449 15.12 -21.42 5.53
C PRO A 449 15.16 -20.05 6.21
N ASN A 450 14.77 -20.00 7.49
CA ASN A 450 14.80 -18.80 8.34
C ASN A 450 13.87 -17.66 7.89
N VAL A 451 12.85 -17.95 7.08
CA VAL A 451 11.86 -16.95 6.66
C VAL A 451 10.48 -17.33 7.19
N LYS A 452 9.87 -16.39 7.90
CA LYS A 452 8.48 -16.46 8.36
C LYS A 452 7.66 -15.38 7.66
N ALA A 453 6.36 -15.64 7.50
CA ALA A 453 5.38 -14.68 7.01
C ALA A 453 4.16 -14.66 7.93
N TRP A 454 3.50 -13.51 8.05
CA TRP A 454 2.31 -13.38 8.89
C TRP A 454 1.47 -12.19 8.47
N THR A 455 0.16 -12.28 8.68
CA THR A 455 -0.75 -11.13 8.57
C THR A 455 -1.80 -11.23 9.68
N PRO A 456 -2.16 -10.13 10.36
CA PRO A 456 -3.18 -10.17 11.40
C PRO A 456 -4.54 -10.60 10.84
N GLU A 457 -5.37 -11.20 11.69
CA GLU A 457 -6.70 -11.74 11.31
C GLU A 457 -7.64 -10.69 10.73
N TYR A 458 -7.56 -9.43 11.17
CA TYR A 458 -8.43 -8.36 10.69
C TYR A 458 -8.00 -7.80 9.32
N ILE A 459 -6.82 -8.17 8.81
CA ILE A 459 -6.40 -7.85 7.44
C ILE A 459 -6.84 -9.00 6.53
N GLN A 460 -8.02 -8.84 5.95
CA GLN A 460 -8.59 -9.78 4.98
C GLN A 460 -8.09 -9.50 3.56
N PRO A 461 -8.20 -10.46 2.63
CA PRO A 461 -8.01 -10.22 1.20
C PRO A 461 -8.91 -9.08 0.70
N VAL A 462 -8.32 -8.07 0.05
CA VAL A 462 -9.05 -6.95 -0.54
C VAL A 462 -8.85 -6.92 -2.05
N SER A 463 -9.91 -6.66 -2.82
CA SER A 463 -9.75 -6.43 -4.26
C SER A 463 -8.84 -5.23 -4.52
N PHE A 464 -8.04 -5.30 -5.58
CA PHE A 464 -7.08 -4.26 -5.96
C PHE A 464 -7.77 -2.94 -6.26
N VAL A 465 -8.95 -2.94 -6.92
CA VAL A 465 -9.77 -1.74 -7.19
C VAL A 465 -11.20 -2.03 -6.76
N LYS A 466 -11.80 -1.10 -6.04
CA LYS A 466 -13.20 -1.17 -5.57
C LYS A 466 -13.97 0.07 -6.00
N VAL A 467 -15.22 -0.12 -6.41
CA VAL A 467 -16.14 0.96 -6.76
C VAL A 467 -17.28 0.98 -5.74
N PHE A 468 -17.49 2.13 -5.12
CA PHE A 468 -18.57 2.39 -4.19
C PHE A 468 -19.56 3.40 -4.79
N GLU A 469 -20.83 3.29 -4.44
CA GLU A 469 -21.83 4.32 -4.69
C GLU A 469 -22.15 5.05 -3.38
N TYR A 470 -22.11 6.38 -3.42
CA TYR A 470 -22.58 7.27 -2.36
C TYR A 470 -24.10 7.45 -2.50
N VAL A 471 -24.85 7.01 -1.49
CA VAL A 471 -26.31 6.93 -1.48
C VAL A 471 -26.89 7.64 -0.27
N LYS A 472 -28.16 8.05 -0.37
CA LYS A 472 -28.89 8.57 0.79
C LYS A 472 -29.06 7.50 1.88
N GLY A 473 -29.26 6.25 1.46
CA GLY A 473 -29.50 5.11 2.36
C GLY A 473 -30.95 5.06 2.83
N ALA A 474 -31.52 3.85 2.92
CA ALA A 474 -32.88 3.68 3.41
C ALA A 474 -32.92 3.86 4.94
N ARG A 475 -33.92 4.57 5.46
CA ARG A 475 -34.10 4.77 6.90
C ARG A 475 -34.94 3.64 7.47
N ILE A 476 -34.37 2.83 8.35
CA ILE A 476 -35.09 1.78 9.09
C ILE A 476 -35.38 2.31 10.49
N GLU A 477 -36.64 2.49 10.85
CA GLU A 477 -37.03 3.00 12.17
C GLU A 477 -38.14 2.15 12.78
N GLY A 478 -38.25 2.16 14.10
CA GLY A 478 -39.32 1.48 14.80
C GLY A 478 -39.29 1.69 16.30
N THR A 479 -40.28 1.13 16.98
CA THR A 479 -40.28 1.04 18.44
C THR A 479 -39.59 -0.24 18.90
N ALA A 480 -38.93 -0.17 20.05
CA ALA A 480 -38.38 -1.33 20.77
C ALA A 480 -38.37 -1.03 22.27
N LEU A 481 -38.24 -2.06 23.10
CA LEU A 481 -38.13 -1.87 24.55
C LEU A 481 -36.93 -0.98 24.90
N ASN A 482 -37.16 -0.04 25.81
CA ASN A 482 -36.12 0.90 26.24
C ASN A 482 -34.95 0.14 26.88
N GLY A 483 -33.73 0.40 26.39
CA GLY A 483 -32.50 -0.27 26.79
C GLY A 483 -32.18 -1.55 26.02
N SER A 484 -33.02 -1.98 25.07
CA SER A 484 -32.69 -3.11 24.19
C SER A 484 -31.54 -2.75 23.24
N LEU A 485 -30.61 -3.69 23.06
CA LEU A 485 -29.62 -3.62 21.99
C LEU A 485 -30.30 -4.04 20.68
N ILE A 486 -30.20 -3.20 19.65
CA ILE A 486 -30.74 -3.48 18.33
C ILE A 486 -29.57 -3.65 17.37
N GLU A 487 -29.56 -4.75 16.62
CA GLU A 487 -28.63 -5.02 15.54
C GLU A 487 -29.40 -5.13 14.22
N ILE A 488 -28.89 -4.51 13.17
CA ILE A 488 -29.31 -4.79 11.80
C ILE A 488 -28.11 -5.28 11.01
N SER A 489 -28.22 -6.46 10.39
CA SER A 489 -27.13 -7.07 9.65
C SER A 489 -27.59 -7.65 8.30
N THR A 490 -26.69 -7.73 7.33
CA THR A 490 -26.95 -8.39 6.04
C THR A 490 -25.67 -9.01 5.52
N ASP A 491 -25.79 -10.14 4.84
CA ASP A 491 -24.68 -10.74 4.12
C ASP A 491 -24.60 -10.15 2.71
N ILE A 492 -23.39 -9.74 2.33
CA ILE A 492 -23.08 -9.18 1.02
C ILE A 492 -22.30 -10.23 0.23
N THR A 493 -22.67 -10.44 -1.03
CA THR A 493 -21.93 -11.27 -2.00
C THR A 493 -21.49 -10.42 -3.17
N THR A 494 -20.19 -10.44 -3.49
CA THR A 494 -19.62 -9.65 -4.58
C THR A 494 -19.61 -10.41 -5.91
N ASN A 495 -19.23 -9.73 -6.99
CA ASN A 495 -19.07 -10.27 -8.34
C ASN A 495 -17.95 -11.34 -8.48
N HIS A 496 -17.16 -11.57 -7.44
CA HIS A 496 -16.15 -12.64 -7.38
C HIS A 496 -16.50 -13.77 -6.39
N GLY A 497 -17.72 -13.77 -5.84
CA GLY A 497 -18.17 -14.77 -4.87
C GLY A 497 -17.57 -14.59 -3.48
N ARG A 498 -16.89 -13.47 -3.23
CA ARG A 498 -16.47 -13.07 -1.89
C ARG A 498 -17.69 -12.66 -1.09
N THR A 499 -17.71 -13.03 0.18
CA THR A 499 -18.79 -12.70 1.10
C THR A 499 -18.25 -11.96 2.33
N PHE A 500 -19.06 -11.05 2.87
CA PHE A 500 -18.82 -10.36 4.14
C PHE A 500 -20.14 -9.90 4.74
N THR A 501 -20.19 -9.70 6.04
CA THR A 501 -21.40 -9.21 6.73
C THR A 501 -21.27 -7.72 6.98
N TYR A 502 -22.31 -6.98 6.59
CA TYR A 502 -22.49 -5.58 6.95
C TYR A 502 -23.42 -5.52 8.17
N SER A 503 -23.03 -4.84 9.25
CA SER A 503 -23.88 -4.66 10.42
C SER A 503 -23.77 -3.26 11.05
N LEU A 504 -24.86 -2.87 11.69
CA LEU A 504 -24.98 -1.68 12.52
C LEU A 504 -25.65 -2.05 13.83
N GLU A 505 -25.25 -1.38 14.91
CA GLU A 505 -25.82 -1.58 16.24
C GLU A 505 -26.23 -0.24 16.86
N THR A 506 -27.29 -0.26 17.64
CA THR A 506 -27.71 0.88 18.47
C THR A 506 -28.43 0.40 19.73
N THR A 507 -28.60 1.27 20.71
CA THR A 507 -29.43 0.99 21.88
C THR A 507 -30.75 1.76 21.76
N ALA A 508 -31.87 1.07 21.91
CA ALA A 508 -33.18 1.69 21.80
C ALA A 508 -33.51 2.55 23.03
N ASP A 509 -34.08 3.73 22.80
CA ASP A 509 -34.58 4.65 23.85
C ASP A 509 -36.12 4.65 23.95
N GLY A 510 -36.73 3.53 23.58
CA GLY A 510 -38.16 3.42 23.23
C GLY A 510 -38.38 3.48 21.71
N SER A 511 -37.39 3.94 20.97
CA SER A 511 -37.31 3.87 19.51
C SER A 511 -35.89 3.53 19.06
N TYR A 512 -35.73 3.16 17.78
CA TYR A 512 -34.42 2.99 17.15
C TYR A 512 -34.46 3.48 15.71
N GLU A 513 -33.29 3.81 15.17
CA GLU A 513 -33.11 4.25 13.78
C GLU A 513 -31.79 3.74 13.22
N PHE A 514 -31.81 3.29 11.97
CA PHE A 514 -30.64 3.01 11.14
C PHE A 514 -30.78 3.66 9.77
N ILE A 515 -29.64 3.97 9.16
CA ILE A 515 -29.55 4.26 7.73
C ILE A 515 -28.72 3.14 7.10
N VAL A 516 -29.30 2.44 6.11
CA VAL A 516 -28.66 1.30 5.46
C VAL A 516 -28.42 1.57 3.97
N PRO A 517 -27.21 1.30 3.43
CA PRO A 517 -26.87 1.69 2.07
C PRO A 517 -27.18 0.59 1.04
N TYR A 518 -27.33 -0.68 1.43
CA TYR A 518 -27.57 -1.75 0.47
C TYR A 518 -29.07 -1.95 0.20
N SER A 519 -29.41 -2.15 -1.06
CA SER A 519 -30.71 -2.69 -1.46
C SER A 519 -30.66 -4.20 -1.37
N THR A 520 -31.74 -4.82 -0.91
CA THR A 520 -31.92 -6.28 -0.91
C THR A 520 -32.64 -6.74 -2.18
N GLU A 521 -33.00 -5.79 -3.04
CA GLU A 521 -33.53 -6.00 -4.38
C GLU A 521 -32.48 -5.62 -5.43
N GLY A 522 -32.66 -6.10 -6.66
CA GLY A 522 -31.73 -5.82 -7.76
C GLY A 522 -31.79 -4.37 -8.28
N PRO A 523 -30.93 -4.04 -9.26
CA PRO A 523 -30.90 -2.75 -9.93
C PRO A 523 -32.25 -2.31 -10.50
N ILE A 524 -32.50 -1.00 -10.49
CA ILE A 524 -33.67 -0.36 -11.12
C ILE A 524 -33.29 0.33 -12.43
N ALA A 525 -34.27 0.53 -13.31
CA ALA A 525 -34.06 1.25 -14.58
C ALA A 525 -33.54 2.68 -14.33
N GLY A 526 -32.45 3.05 -15.00
CA GLY A 526 -31.80 4.35 -14.83
C GLY A 526 -30.95 4.49 -13.56
N GLY A 527 -30.86 3.44 -12.74
CA GLY A 527 -29.94 3.34 -11.60
C GLY A 527 -28.62 2.67 -11.96
N THR A 528 -27.80 2.42 -10.94
CA THR A 528 -26.57 1.62 -11.06
C THR A 528 -26.93 0.16 -11.29
N ASN A 529 -26.38 -0.46 -12.33
CA ASN A 529 -26.46 -1.90 -12.57
C ASN A 529 -25.37 -2.62 -11.76
N PHE A 530 -25.48 -2.58 -10.43
CA PHE A 530 -24.51 -3.16 -9.50
C PHE A 530 -24.47 -4.69 -9.58
N ASP A 531 -23.29 -5.28 -9.31
CA ASP A 531 -23.06 -6.74 -9.30
C ASP A 531 -22.61 -7.27 -7.93
N VAL A 532 -22.93 -6.50 -6.89
CA VAL A 532 -22.78 -6.83 -5.47
C VAL A 532 -24.17 -6.87 -4.84
N PHE A 533 -24.51 -7.99 -4.19
CA PHE A 533 -25.89 -8.26 -3.74
C PHE A 533 -25.96 -8.49 -2.23
N ALA A 534 -26.98 -7.90 -1.60
CA ALA A 534 -27.31 -8.12 -0.20
C ALA A 534 -28.45 -9.14 -0.07
N THR A 535 -28.39 -9.97 0.96
CA THR A 535 -29.56 -10.75 1.42
C THR A 535 -30.56 -9.84 2.14
N PRO A 536 -31.79 -10.30 2.45
CA PRO A 536 -32.68 -9.54 3.32
C PRO A 536 -32.00 -9.20 4.64
N TYR A 537 -32.16 -7.96 5.10
CA TYR A 537 -31.60 -7.52 6.38
C TYR A 537 -32.20 -8.32 7.52
N ASN A 538 -31.36 -8.69 8.46
CA ASN A 538 -31.72 -9.34 9.68
C ASN A 538 -31.70 -8.32 10.82
N LEU A 539 -32.88 -7.97 11.32
CA LEU A 539 -33.08 -6.99 12.37
C LEU A 539 -33.42 -7.70 13.67
N ARG A 540 -32.59 -7.50 14.70
CA ARG A 540 -32.69 -8.21 15.98
C ARG A 540 -32.75 -7.23 17.14
N ALA A 541 -33.54 -7.59 18.16
CA ALA A 541 -33.57 -6.91 19.45
C ALA A 541 -33.17 -7.91 20.54
N GLY A 542 -32.29 -7.48 21.44
CA GLY A 542 -31.79 -8.30 22.52
C GLY A 542 -31.44 -7.52 23.78
N HIS A 543 -31.00 -8.25 24.78
CA HIS A 543 -30.49 -7.71 26.05
C HIS A 543 -29.31 -8.53 26.55
N LEU A 544 -28.48 -7.89 27.39
CA LEU A 544 -27.41 -8.59 28.09
C LEU A 544 -27.98 -9.29 29.32
N ASP A 545 -27.84 -10.62 29.39
CA ASP A 545 -28.18 -11.37 30.60
C ASP A 545 -27.15 -11.02 31.70
N LEU A 546 -27.62 -10.38 32.76
CA LEU A 546 -26.79 -9.92 33.88
C LEU A 546 -26.25 -11.07 34.75
N GLY A 547 -26.78 -12.28 34.61
CA GLY A 547 -26.36 -13.45 35.38
C GLY A 547 -25.05 -14.08 34.88
N ASN A 548 -24.81 -14.05 33.58
CA ASN A 548 -23.65 -14.68 32.92
C ASN A 548 -22.94 -13.76 31.91
N GLY A 549 -23.48 -12.56 31.64
CA GLY A 549 -22.92 -11.59 30.71
C GLY A 549 -23.12 -11.93 29.23
N THR A 550 -24.03 -12.84 28.88
CA THR A 550 -24.25 -13.25 27.48
C THR A 550 -25.32 -12.40 26.81
N MET A 551 -25.13 -12.10 25.52
CA MET A 551 -26.18 -11.46 24.71
C MET A 551 -27.30 -12.46 24.43
N VAL A 552 -28.54 -12.07 24.71
CA VAL A 552 -29.73 -12.85 24.40
C VAL A 552 -30.57 -12.08 23.38
N TRP A 553 -30.79 -12.68 22.22
CA TRP A 553 -31.66 -12.13 21.18
C TRP A 553 -33.10 -12.55 21.45
N ASP A 554 -33.96 -11.60 21.81
CA ASP A 554 -35.36 -11.82 22.14
C ASP A 554 -36.23 -11.94 20.89
N MET A 555 -35.83 -11.27 19.82
CA MET A 555 -36.63 -11.15 18.60
C MET A 555 -35.77 -10.88 17.38
N GLU A 556 -36.26 -11.38 16.25
CA GLU A 556 -35.58 -11.35 14.96
C GLU A 556 -36.63 -11.15 13.85
N LYS A 557 -36.37 -10.25 12.91
CA LYS A 557 -37.22 -9.97 11.76
C LYS A 557 -36.37 -9.78 10.50
N ALA A 558 -36.80 -10.42 9.42
CA ALA A 558 -36.25 -10.15 8.09
C ALA A 558 -36.88 -8.87 7.50
N VAL A 559 -36.05 -7.97 6.96
CA VAL A 559 -36.45 -6.69 6.37
C VAL A 559 -35.95 -6.63 4.93
N SER A 560 -36.87 -6.49 3.98
CA SER A 560 -36.53 -6.22 2.57
C SER A 560 -36.43 -4.71 2.36
N VAL A 561 -35.36 -4.27 1.69
CA VAL A 561 -35.08 -2.87 1.40
C VAL A 561 -35.06 -2.68 -0.13
N PRO A 562 -36.07 -2.03 -0.71
CA PRO A 562 -36.09 -1.72 -2.14
C PRO A 562 -35.04 -0.69 -2.53
N GLU A 563 -34.51 -0.79 -3.74
CA GLU A 563 -33.51 0.15 -4.28
C GLU A 563 -34.01 1.60 -4.30
N GLU A 564 -35.27 1.83 -4.60
CA GLU A 564 -35.86 3.18 -4.56
C GLU A 564 -35.81 3.79 -3.14
N ALA A 565 -35.96 2.97 -2.10
CA ALA A 565 -35.85 3.43 -0.72
C ALA A 565 -34.43 3.89 -0.37
N VAL A 566 -33.42 3.18 -0.88
CA VAL A 566 -32.00 3.54 -0.72
C VAL A 566 -31.67 4.85 -1.44
N MET A 567 -32.12 4.99 -2.70
CA MET A 567 -31.79 6.15 -3.53
C MET A 567 -32.50 7.42 -3.08
N GLU A 568 -33.75 7.31 -2.60
CA GLU A 568 -34.55 8.46 -2.17
C GLU A 568 -34.44 8.76 -0.67
N GLY A 569 -33.90 7.83 0.11
CA GLY A 569 -33.84 7.93 1.57
C GLY A 569 -35.20 7.70 2.25
N LYS A 570 -36.00 6.78 1.70
CA LYS A 570 -37.35 6.48 2.23
C LYS A 570 -37.26 5.76 3.57
N THR A 571 -38.26 6.00 4.40
CA THR A 571 -38.44 5.34 5.68
C THR A 571 -39.18 4.01 5.54
N ILE A 572 -38.65 2.96 6.16
CA ILE A 572 -39.27 1.65 6.34
C ILE A 572 -39.47 1.45 7.85
N ARG A 573 -40.72 1.22 8.26
CA ARG A 573 -41.07 1.07 9.68
C ARG A 573 -41.17 -0.38 10.10
N VAL A 574 -40.43 -0.78 11.13
CA VAL A 574 -40.41 -2.15 11.65
C VAL A 574 -40.38 -2.12 13.18
N ASP A 575 -41.50 -2.37 13.85
CA ASP A 575 -41.48 -2.47 15.32
C ASP A 575 -40.84 -3.78 15.77
N LEU A 576 -40.10 -3.75 16.88
CA LEU A 576 -39.54 -4.91 17.58
C LEU A 576 -40.27 -5.01 18.93
#